data_AF-A0A1D6NFG6-F1
#
_entry.id   AF-A0A1D6NFG6-F1
#
_cell.length_a   1.000
_cell.length_b   1.000
_cell.length_c   1.000
_cell.angle_alpha   90.00
_cell.angle_beta   90.00
_cell.angle_gamma   90.00
#
_symmetry.space_group_name_H-M   'P 1'
#
loop_
_entity.id
_entity.type
_entity.pdbx_description
1 polymer ?
#
loop_
_entity_poly.entity_id
_entity_poly.type
_entity_poly.pdbx_seq_one_letter_code
_entity_poly.pdbx_strand_id
1 'polypeptide(L)'
;MAAALIFKVGETRRYSDRDSVTIYAEASNGQMPNLDLLNVVHYLAVHRQVPDYVEGTANLANSMYNQALGVPTGSHGAFRDYQVDAVSLEFSPTFHVKNENAKSLFLLKGGRLIEGVARSVNNLLEKFHQSFFLYFLTGPSKFISVGVYMIPFALLLAPLPIVAAALADGSRSMEKTADKLIGDGKTDGIADISQNKGGSWKWLRAAKVLLVVQLWAVLVSLLPYYITQIPDATPTQSTLIWVVLSIVVLISLSVLFGSPYSTGVEWKLLKATMITSISIGLGLMSIINFATAQLGALIVIPMCLFSRPLKASGMNFLPRAVLLASNVAFAVLGFPPVALLIMKGVSKGSRSWTIDVGDFWVWMEFLWERSSATYLYLFLVHLPCWLLCVLVFLHPCHQSEYKLKQE
;
A
#
# COMPACT_ATOMS: atom_id res chain seq x y z
N MET A 1 14.13 -15.40 26.87
CA MET A 1 14.12 -14.36 25.83
C MET A 1 15.42 -14.50 25.08
N ALA A 2 15.37 -14.69 23.77
CA ALA A 2 16.56 -14.85 22.95
C ALA A 2 16.75 -13.56 22.15
N ALA A 3 17.97 -13.04 22.16
CA ALA A 3 18.38 -11.93 21.32
C ALA A 3 19.56 -12.38 20.45
N ALA A 4 19.60 -11.90 19.20
CA ALA A 4 20.69 -12.19 18.29
C ALA A 4 21.29 -10.90 17.72
N LEU A 5 22.61 -10.86 17.66
CA LEU A 5 23.36 -9.78 17.04
C LEU A 5 24.10 -10.34 15.85
N ILE A 6 23.77 -9.84 14.66
CA ILE A 6 24.44 -10.24 13.43
C ILE A 6 25.42 -9.16 13.05
N PHE A 7 26.68 -9.54 12.90
CA PHE A 7 27.73 -8.61 12.50
C PHE A 7 28.16 -8.89 11.08
N LYS A 8 28.25 -7.82 10.29
CA LYS A 8 28.74 -7.83 8.92
C LYS A 8 29.84 -6.79 8.81
N VAL A 9 30.93 -7.14 8.13
CA VAL A 9 31.96 -6.18 7.75
C VAL A 9 31.70 -5.82 6.29
N GLY A 10 31.36 -4.56 6.05
CA GLY A 10 31.09 -4.03 4.71
C GLY A 10 32.36 -3.73 3.94
N GLU A 11 32.22 -3.45 2.64
CA GLU A 11 33.34 -3.03 1.80
C GLU A 11 33.84 -1.63 2.18
N THR A 12 35.14 -1.39 1.99
CA THR A 12 35.78 -0.10 2.21
C THR A 12 35.07 1.02 1.45
N ARG A 13 34.48 1.98 2.17
CA ARG A 13 33.82 3.14 1.52
C ARG A 13 34.89 4.13 1.05
N ARG A 14 35.15 4.18 -0.26
CA ARG A 14 36.16 5.06 -0.90
C ARG A 14 35.91 6.57 -0.71
N TYR A 15 34.73 6.98 -0.22
CA TYR A 15 34.30 8.39 -0.13
C TYR A 15 33.94 8.84 1.30
N SER A 16 34.15 8.02 2.33
CA SER A 16 33.83 8.40 3.71
C SER A 16 35.09 8.65 4.52
N ASP A 17 35.10 9.75 5.26
CA ASP A 17 36.26 10.20 6.05
C ASP A 17 36.32 9.53 7.44
N ARG A 18 35.29 8.74 7.82
CA ARG A 18 35.17 8.13 9.16
C ARG A 18 34.61 6.71 9.11
N ASP A 19 35.15 5.83 9.95
CA ASP A 19 34.55 4.51 10.22
C ASP A 19 33.09 4.69 10.64
N SER A 20 32.19 3.90 10.06
CA SER A 20 30.75 4.00 10.35
C SER A 20 30.15 2.65 10.68
N VAL A 21 29.24 2.62 11.64
CA VAL A 21 28.41 1.46 11.95
C VAL A 21 27.00 1.76 11.46
N THR A 22 26.50 0.96 10.51
CA THR A 22 25.12 1.04 10.04
C THR A 22 24.30 -0.02 10.75
N ILE A 23 23.15 0.37 11.30
CA ILE A 23 22.24 -0.51 12.00
C ILE A 23 21.07 -0.83 11.06
N TYR A 24 20.79 -2.11 10.87
CA TYR A 24 19.64 -2.62 10.14
C TYR A 24 18.71 -3.34 11.12
N ALA A 25 17.47 -2.85 11.20
CA ALA A 25 16.48 -3.32 12.17
C ALA A 25 15.12 -3.65 11.53
N GLU A 26 14.85 -3.22 10.30
CA GLU A 26 13.57 -3.49 9.66
C GLU A 26 13.47 -4.97 9.26
N ALA A 27 12.57 -5.71 9.92
CA ALA A 27 12.25 -7.09 9.58
C ALA A 27 11.04 -7.17 8.62
N SER A 28 10.62 -8.38 8.31
CA SER A 28 9.51 -8.65 7.39
C SER A 28 8.22 -7.95 7.81
N ASN A 29 7.47 -7.44 6.83
CA ASN A 29 6.14 -6.85 7.01
C ASN A 29 6.07 -5.67 8.00
N GLY A 30 7.14 -4.88 8.09
CA GLY A 30 7.17 -3.69 8.93
C GLY A 30 7.32 -3.99 10.42
N GLN A 31 7.70 -5.23 10.77
CA GLN A 31 7.97 -5.57 12.15
C GLN A 31 9.39 -5.13 12.55
N MET A 32 9.51 -4.60 13.77
CA MET A 32 10.79 -4.14 14.33
C MET A 32 11.23 -4.99 15.53
N PRO A 33 12.54 -5.20 15.74
CA PRO A 33 13.05 -5.86 16.94
C PRO A 33 12.75 -5.01 18.16
N ASN A 34 12.93 -5.63 19.32
CA ASN A 34 12.78 -4.92 20.58
C ASN A 34 13.53 -3.58 20.58
N LEU A 35 12.82 -2.52 20.95
CA LEU A 35 13.38 -1.18 21.00
C LEU A 35 14.50 -1.09 22.03
N ASP A 36 14.41 -1.82 23.15
CA ASP A 36 15.43 -1.86 24.17
C ASP A 36 16.77 -2.40 23.62
N LEU A 37 16.71 -3.46 22.81
CA LEU A 37 17.89 -4.02 22.14
C LEU A 37 18.51 -2.99 21.18
N LEU A 38 17.68 -2.32 20.38
CA LEU A 38 18.14 -1.28 19.45
C LEU A 38 18.77 -0.10 20.19
N ASN A 39 18.16 0.32 21.32
CA ASN A 39 18.65 1.40 22.16
C ASN A 39 20.00 1.07 22.81
N VAL A 40 20.21 -0.16 23.29
CA VAL A 40 21.50 -0.61 23.86
C VAL A 40 22.60 -0.54 22.80
N VAL A 41 22.34 -1.09 21.62
CA VAL A 41 23.28 -1.06 20.49
C VAL A 41 23.61 0.39 20.13
N HIS A 42 22.59 1.23 20.01
CA HIS A 42 22.77 2.63 19.70
C HIS A 42 23.57 3.39 20.78
N TYR A 43 23.23 3.20 22.06
CA TYR A 43 23.88 3.87 23.19
C TYR A 43 25.38 3.56 23.24
N LEU A 44 25.77 2.33 22.88
CA LEU A 44 27.16 1.91 22.85
C LEU A 44 27.86 2.28 21.52
N ALA A 45 27.14 2.37 20.41
CA ALA A 45 27.70 2.68 19.10
C ALA A 45 27.88 4.19 18.84
N VAL A 46 27.06 5.05 19.45
CA VAL A 46 27.01 6.49 19.13
C VAL A 46 27.36 7.36 20.34
N HIS A 47 28.37 8.22 20.17
CA HIS A 47 28.54 9.41 21.00
C HIS A 47 27.60 10.52 20.48
N ARG A 48 26.46 10.72 21.17
CA ARG A 48 25.54 11.87 21.08
C ARG A 48 25.57 12.67 19.76
N GLN A 49 24.89 12.19 18.72
CA GLN A 49 24.43 13.06 17.64
C GLN A 49 22.90 13.14 17.68
N VAL A 50 22.38 14.35 17.87
CA VAL A 50 20.94 14.61 17.75
C VAL A 50 20.71 14.97 16.29
N PRO A 51 19.95 14.17 15.52
CA PRO A 51 19.67 14.49 14.14
C PRO A 51 18.85 15.78 14.08
N ASP A 52 19.21 16.65 13.13
CA ASP A 52 18.43 17.85 12.82
C ASP A 52 17.03 17.46 12.33
N TYR A 53 16.07 18.38 12.41
CA TYR A 53 14.67 18.10 12.03
C TYR A 53 14.55 17.55 10.60
N VAL A 54 15.32 18.10 9.65
CA VAL A 54 15.34 17.66 8.25
C VAL A 54 15.84 16.22 8.13
N GLU A 55 16.95 15.91 8.80
CA GLU A 55 17.49 14.55 8.85
C GLU A 55 16.49 13.59 9.51
N GLY A 56 15.78 14.04 10.54
CA GLY A 56 14.75 13.25 11.21
C GLY A 56 13.57 12.90 10.31
N THR A 57 13.15 13.83 9.44
CA THR A 57 12.09 13.57 8.45
C THR A 57 12.55 12.60 7.35
N ALA A 58 13.81 12.72 6.90
CA ALA A 58 14.38 11.80 5.93
C ALA A 58 14.51 10.38 6.50
N ASN A 59 14.95 10.25 7.75
CA ASN A 59 15.03 8.98 8.46
C ASN A 59 13.65 8.35 8.64
N LEU A 60 12.64 9.16 9.01
CA LEU A 60 11.26 8.71 9.10
C LEU A 60 10.75 8.16 7.76
N ALA A 61 10.93 8.92 6.68
CA ALA A 61 10.52 8.51 5.34
C ALA A 61 11.22 7.22 4.90
N ASN A 62 12.52 7.09 5.18
CA ASN A 62 13.28 5.88 4.87
C ASN A 62 12.81 4.68 5.70
N SER A 63 12.55 4.88 7.01
CA SER A 63 12.02 3.82 7.88
C SER A 63 10.64 3.36 7.43
N MET A 64 9.75 4.30 7.09
CA MET A 64 8.44 3.99 6.51
C MET A 64 8.57 3.25 5.18
N TYR A 65 9.49 3.67 4.31
CA TYR A 65 9.74 3.01 3.03
C TYR A 65 10.21 1.57 3.20
N ASN A 66 11.25 1.32 4.01
CA ASN A 66 11.79 -0.01 4.25
C ASN A 66 10.74 -0.95 4.87
N GLN A 67 9.98 -0.45 5.84
CA GLN A 67 8.89 -1.22 6.44
C GLN A 67 7.75 -1.49 5.44
N ALA A 68 7.42 -0.52 4.59
CA ALA A 68 6.40 -0.65 3.55
C ALA A 68 6.83 -1.55 2.39
N LEU A 69 8.14 -1.79 2.18
CA LEU A 69 8.59 -2.86 1.28
C LEU A 69 8.27 -4.24 1.85
N GLY A 70 8.18 -4.37 3.18
CA GLY A 70 7.90 -5.62 3.87
C GLY A 70 9.00 -6.67 3.76
N VAL A 71 10.18 -6.30 3.24
CA VAL A 71 11.33 -7.18 3.09
C VAL A 71 12.38 -6.83 4.15
N PRO A 72 12.98 -7.82 4.85
CA PRO A 72 14.01 -7.55 5.83
C PRO A 72 15.23 -6.84 5.24
N THR A 73 15.75 -5.81 5.93
CA THR A 73 16.94 -5.07 5.48
C THR A 73 18.25 -5.80 5.72
N GLY A 74 18.24 -6.86 6.53
CA GLY A 74 19.41 -7.69 6.80
C GLY A 74 19.05 -9.10 7.23
N SER A 75 20.08 -9.89 7.53
CA SER A 75 19.97 -11.28 7.96
C SER A 75 19.21 -11.48 9.28
N HIS A 76 19.07 -10.42 10.10
CA HIS A 76 18.22 -10.44 11.28
C HIS A 76 16.76 -10.82 10.96
N GLY A 77 16.30 -10.58 9.73
CA GLY A 77 14.95 -10.95 9.30
C GLY A 77 14.62 -12.43 9.49
N ALA A 78 15.58 -13.34 9.24
CA ALA A 78 15.36 -14.78 9.38
C ALA A 78 15.12 -15.22 10.83
N PHE A 79 15.63 -14.45 11.81
CA PHE A 79 15.46 -14.74 13.23
C PHE A 79 14.06 -14.36 13.74
N ARG A 80 13.32 -13.56 12.95
CA ARG A 80 11.95 -13.15 13.28
C ARG A 80 10.99 -14.34 13.37
N ASP A 81 11.11 -15.30 12.46
CA ASP A 81 10.23 -16.47 12.41
C ASP A 81 10.34 -17.32 13.69
N TYR A 82 11.48 -17.24 14.36
CA TYR A 82 11.76 -17.90 15.63
C TYR A 82 11.49 -17.04 16.86
N GLN A 83 10.88 -15.86 16.69
CA GLN A 83 10.61 -14.89 17.76
C GLN A 83 11.87 -14.47 18.54
N VAL A 84 13.02 -14.48 17.84
CA VAL A 84 14.31 -14.01 18.39
C VAL A 84 14.48 -12.54 18.01
N ASP A 85 14.62 -11.67 19.01
CA ASP A 85 14.86 -10.25 18.79
C ASP A 85 16.27 -10.04 18.21
N ALA A 86 16.36 -9.64 16.95
CA ALA A 86 17.64 -9.57 16.25
C ALA A 86 17.89 -8.24 15.55
N VAL A 87 19.15 -7.81 15.55
CA VAL A 87 19.63 -6.59 14.87
C VAL A 87 20.87 -6.95 14.06
N SER A 88 20.96 -6.42 12.83
CA SER A 88 22.17 -6.56 12.00
C SER A 88 23.00 -5.27 12.02
N LEU A 89 24.30 -5.41 12.24
CA LEU A 89 25.25 -4.31 12.34
C LEU A 89 26.29 -4.45 11.26
N GLU A 90 26.37 -3.46 10.38
CA GLU A 90 27.36 -3.40 9.31
C GLU A 90 28.45 -2.38 9.67
N PHE A 91 29.65 -2.90 9.95
CA PHE A 91 30.83 -2.08 10.15
C PHE A 91 31.47 -1.77 8.81
N SER A 92 31.51 -0.50 8.44
CA SER A 92 32.16 -0.02 7.21
C SER A 92 33.50 0.64 7.56
N PRO A 93 34.65 0.01 7.21
CA PRO A 93 35.97 0.61 7.43
C PRO A 93 36.28 1.69 6.39
N THR A 94 37.03 2.72 6.77
CA THR A 94 37.55 3.73 5.83
C THR A 94 39.02 3.54 5.45
N PHE A 95 39.73 2.66 6.15
CA PHE A 95 41.15 2.42 5.91
C PHE A 95 41.40 1.40 4.79
N HIS A 96 42.47 1.60 4.02
CA HIS A 96 42.98 0.59 3.11
C HIS A 96 43.43 -0.66 3.89
N VAL A 97 43.03 -1.84 3.41
CA VAL A 97 43.30 -3.17 4.01
C VAL A 97 44.78 -3.42 4.36
N LYS A 98 45.71 -2.69 3.75
CA LYS A 98 47.17 -2.81 3.99
C LYS A 98 47.68 -2.16 5.29
N ASN A 99 46.89 -1.34 5.98
CA ASN A 99 47.32 -0.69 7.22
C ASN A 99 46.93 -1.54 8.45
N GLU A 100 47.87 -2.36 8.93
CA GLU A 100 47.65 -3.28 10.07
C GLU A 100 47.26 -2.56 11.37
N ASN A 101 47.78 -1.35 11.62
CA ASN A 101 47.45 -0.58 12.83
C ASN A 101 46.01 -0.03 12.79
N ALA A 102 45.56 0.41 11.60
CA ALA A 102 44.17 0.86 11.44
C ALA A 102 43.19 -0.31 11.54
N LYS A 103 43.57 -1.48 11.00
CA LYS A 103 42.80 -2.72 11.09
C LYS A 103 42.65 -3.20 12.54
N SER A 104 43.74 -3.24 13.31
CA SER A 104 43.68 -3.64 14.71
C SER A 104 42.85 -2.66 15.55
N LEU A 105 42.98 -1.35 15.32
CA LEU A 105 42.16 -0.33 15.99
C LEU A 105 40.67 -0.48 15.67
N PHE A 106 40.31 -0.74 14.41
CA PHE A 106 38.94 -0.99 13.99
C PHE A 106 38.36 -2.25 14.64
N LEU A 107 39.11 -3.34 14.66
CA LEU A 107 38.71 -4.58 15.31
C LEU A 107 38.55 -4.40 16.83
N LEU A 108 39.41 -3.61 17.48
CA LEU A 108 39.27 -3.29 18.90
C LEU A 108 38.03 -2.44 19.19
N LYS A 109 37.74 -1.43 18.36
CA LYS A 109 36.52 -0.62 18.49
C LYS A 109 35.26 -1.46 18.28
N GLY A 110 35.24 -2.28 17.22
CA GLY A 110 34.15 -3.21 16.94
C GLY A 110 33.99 -4.23 18.07
N GLY A 111 35.07 -4.85 18.52
CA GLY A 111 35.09 -5.81 19.63
C GLY A 111 34.56 -5.23 20.94
N ARG A 112 34.93 -4.00 21.29
CA ARG A 112 34.37 -3.29 22.46
C ARG A 112 32.88 -3.04 22.34
N LEU A 113 32.39 -2.70 21.15
CA LEU A 113 30.94 -2.55 20.92
C LEU A 113 30.23 -3.90 21.10
N ILE A 114 30.77 -4.96 20.48
CA ILE A 114 30.21 -6.32 20.55
C ILE A 114 30.16 -6.81 22.00
N GLU A 115 31.28 -6.71 22.72
CA GLU A 115 31.39 -7.08 24.13
C GLU A 115 30.45 -6.26 24.99
N GLY A 116 30.40 -4.94 24.76
CA GLY A 116 29.50 -4.03 25.47
C GLY A 116 28.04 -4.43 25.31
N VAL A 117 27.59 -4.68 24.08
CA VAL A 117 26.19 -5.08 23.82
C VAL A 117 25.90 -6.46 24.42
N ALA A 118 26.79 -7.44 24.22
CA ALA A 118 26.62 -8.78 24.77
C ALA A 118 26.54 -8.75 26.30
N ARG A 119 27.41 -7.99 26.96
CA ARG A 119 27.40 -7.80 28.41
C ARG A 119 26.14 -7.07 28.88
N SER A 120 25.71 -6.03 28.16
CA SER A 120 24.49 -5.29 28.47
C SER A 120 23.25 -6.17 28.38
N VAL A 121 23.12 -6.98 27.32
CA VAL A 121 21.98 -7.89 27.13
C VAL A 121 22.04 -9.06 28.11
N ASN A 122 23.22 -9.63 28.36
CA ASN A 122 23.39 -10.76 29.30
C ASN A 122 23.10 -10.37 30.75
N ASN A 123 23.37 -9.11 31.12
CA ASN A 123 23.19 -8.62 32.48
C ASN A 123 21.82 -7.95 32.71
N LEU A 124 20.87 -8.09 31.78
CA LEU A 124 19.51 -7.63 32.00
C LEU A 124 18.87 -8.46 33.12
N LEU A 125 18.51 -7.79 34.21
CA LEU A 125 17.82 -8.41 35.34
C LEU A 125 16.36 -8.75 35.00
N GLU A 126 15.78 -8.05 34.03
CA GLU A 126 14.42 -8.22 33.57
C GLU A 126 14.37 -8.57 32.08
N LYS A 127 13.32 -9.29 31.69
CA LYS A 127 12.96 -9.49 30.29
C LYS A 127 12.67 -8.10 29.67
N PHE A 128 13.01 -7.87 28.38
CA PHE A 128 12.71 -6.60 27.71
C PHE A 128 11.25 -6.18 27.98
N HIS A 129 11.09 -5.03 28.63
CA HIS A 129 9.86 -4.71 29.36
C HIS A 129 8.95 -3.76 28.56
N GLN A 130 9.44 -3.19 27.45
CA GLN A 130 8.73 -2.16 26.68
C GLN A 130 8.73 -2.43 25.17
N SER A 131 8.10 -3.53 24.74
CA SER A 131 8.23 -4.02 23.36
C SER A 131 7.10 -3.54 22.45
N PHE A 132 7.18 -2.32 21.95
CA PHE A 132 6.47 -1.97 20.72
C PHE A 132 7.20 -2.66 19.56
N PHE A 133 6.57 -3.63 18.91
CA PHE A 133 7.12 -4.26 17.68
C PHE A 133 6.80 -3.45 16.41
N LEU A 134 6.08 -2.33 16.59
CA LEU A 134 5.58 -1.44 15.55
C LEU A 134 5.95 0.00 15.95
N TYR A 135 7.01 0.52 15.33
CA TYR A 135 7.49 1.89 15.50
C TYR A 135 8.22 2.37 14.25
N PHE A 136 8.25 3.67 14.05
CA PHE A 136 9.11 4.31 13.05
C PHE A 136 10.33 4.94 13.70
N LEU A 137 11.48 4.84 13.04
CA LEU A 137 12.70 5.50 13.46
C LEU A 137 12.78 6.89 12.83
N THR A 138 12.74 7.94 13.66
CA THR A 138 13.02 9.32 13.22
C THR A 138 14.49 9.66 13.46
N GLY A 139 15.18 8.89 14.27
CA GLY A 139 16.59 9.05 14.49
C GLY A 139 17.15 7.86 15.26
N PRO A 140 18.47 7.86 15.50
CA PRO A 140 19.15 6.73 16.12
C PRO A 140 18.64 6.37 17.54
N SER A 141 18.12 7.35 18.28
CA SER A 141 17.49 7.16 19.61
C SER A 141 16.07 7.73 19.70
N LYS A 142 15.47 8.09 18.56
CA LYS A 142 14.13 8.71 18.51
C LYS A 142 13.21 7.83 17.68
N PHE A 143 12.09 7.45 18.29
CA PHE A 143 11.09 6.60 17.67
C PHE A 143 9.69 7.22 17.81
N ILE A 144 8.81 6.88 16.88
CA ILE A 144 7.38 7.16 16.97
C ILE A 144 6.68 5.82 17.15
N SER A 145 6.01 5.65 18.29
CA SER A 145 5.25 4.44 18.58
C SER A 145 3.95 4.36 17.77
N VAL A 146 3.46 3.13 17.61
CA VAL A 146 2.17 2.84 16.95
C VAL A 146 1.01 3.69 17.45
N GLY A 147 0.93 3.97 18.75
CA GLY A 147 -0.16 4.77 19.32
C GLY A 147 -0.26 6.19 18.72
N VAL A 148 0.88 6.79 18.33
CA VAL A 148 0.91 8.17 17.82
C VAL A 148 0.55 8.21 16.34
N TYR A 149 1.15 7.35 15.51
CA TYR A 149 0.93 7.39 14.07
C TYR A 149 -0.38 6.74 13.62
N MET A 150 -1.03 5.93 14.46
CA MET A 150 -2.33 5.33 14.12
C MET A 150 -3.43 6.37 14.03
N ILE A 151 -3.33 7.46 14.81
CA ILE A 151 -4.30 8.56 14.82
C ILE A 151 -4.41 9.23 13.44
N PRO A 152 -3.33 9.75 12.82
CA PRO A 152 -3.44 10.36 11.50
C PRO A 152 -3.88 9.36 10.42
N PHE A 153 -3.52 8.08 10.51
CA PHE A 153 -4.04 7.06 9.60
C PHE A 153 -5.55 6.87 9.75
N ALA A 154 -6.07 6.77 10.98
CA ALA A 154 -7.49 6.64 11.23
C ALA A 154 -8.28 7.87 10.74
N LEU A 155 -7.74 9.08 10.95
CA LEU A 155 -8.30 10.32 10.42
C LEU A 155 -8.30 10.34 8.89
N LEU A 156 -7.24 9.81 8.26
CA LEU A 156 -7.16 9.71 6.81
C LEU A 156 -8.17 8.69 6.26
N LEU A 157 -8.38 7.57 6.96
CA LEU A 157 -9.29 6.49 6.57
C LEU A 157 -10.77 6.82 6.79
N ALA A 158 -11.12 7.58 7.83
CA ALA A 158 -12.48 7.89 8.26
C ALA A 158 -13.43 8.48 7.17
N PRO A 159 -12.97 9.32 6.22
CA PRO A 159 -13.84 9.85 5.16
C PRO A 159 -14.43 8.77 4.25
N LEU A 160 -13.72 7.65 4.04
CA LEU A 160 -14.18 6.57 3.14
C LEU A 160 -15.54 5.99 3.58
N PRO A 161 -15.69 5.40 4.78
CA PRO A 161 -16.97 4.83 5.20
C PRO A 161 -18.08 5.89 5.31
N ILE A 162 -17.75 7.13 5.70
CA ILE A 162 -18.73 8.23 5.76
C ILE A 162 -19.29 8.55 4.37
N VAL A 163 -18.41 8.72 3.38
CA VAL A 163 -18.82 9.00 1.99
C VAL A 163 -19.59 7.82 1.40
N ALA A 164 -19.18 6.58 1.70
CA ALA A 164 -19.91 5.41 1.25
C ALA A 164 -21.34 5.36 1.83
N ALA A 165 -21.50 5.64 3.12
CA ALA A 165 -22.81 5.70 3.77
C ALA A 165 -23.68 6.81 3.18
N ALA A 166 -23.12 8.01 2.96
CA ALA A 166 -23.84 9.12 2.35
C ALA A 166 -24.29 8.83 0.91
N LEU A 167 -23.45 8.17 0.11
CA LEU A 167 -23.81 7.76 -1.26
C LEU A 167 -24.88 6.67 -1.26
N ALA A 168 -24.83 5.73 -0.31
CA ALA A 168 -25.84 4.69 -0.16
C ALA A 168 -27.20 5.27 0.26
N ASP A 169 -27.24 6.22 1.20
CA ASP A 169 -28.49 6.85 1.63
C ASP A 169 -29.08 7.77 0.55
N GLY A 170 -28.24 8.56 -0.14
CA GLY A 170 -28.67 9.39 -1.26
C GLY A 170 -29.32 8.60 -2.39
N SER A 171 -28.90 7.35 -2.62
CA SER A 171 -29.56 6.45 -3.59
C SER A 171 -30.95 6.00 -3.14
N ARG A 172 -31.14 5.74 -1.84
CA ARG A 172 -32.43 5.34 -1.24
C ARG A 172 -33.44 6.48 -1.19
N SER A 173 -32.97 7.70 -0.93
CA SER A 173 -33.83 8.90 -0.90
C SER A 173 -34.42 9.19 -2.29
N MET A 174 -33.58 9.12 -3.34
CA MET A 174 -34.01 9.34 -4.73
C MET A 174 -35.04 8.31 -5.21
N GLU A 175 -34.93 7.05 -4.75
CA GLU A 175 -35.90 5.99 -5.02
C GLU A 175 -37.27 6.30 -4.38
N LYS A 176 -37.30 6.70 -3.11
CA LYS A 176 -38.55 7.07 -2.41
C LYS A 176 -39.26 8.27 -3.07
N THR A 177 -38.51 9.25 -3.58
CA THR A 177 -39.10 10.39 -4.28
C THR A 177 -39.68 9.99 -5.65
N ALA A 178 -39.00 9.11 -6.39
CA ALA A 178 -39.50 8.60 -7.66
C ALA A 178 -40.79 7.79 -7.49
N ASP A 179 -40.84 6.90 -6.49
CA ASP A 179 -42.03 6.09 -6.19
C ASP A 179 -43.22 6.97 -5.77
N LYS A 180 -42.97 8.06 -5.03
CA LYS A 180 -44.00 9.02 -4.62
C LYS A 180 -44.57 9.83 -5.80
N LEU A 181 -43.72 10.22 -6.76
CA LEU A 181 -44.15 10.93 -7.97
C LEU A 181 -44.94 10.04 -8.95
N ILE A 182 -44.66 8.73 -8.96
CA ILE A 182 -45.41 7.76 -9.78
C ILE A 182 -46.74 7.40 -9.11
N GLY A 183 -46.80 7.40 -7.77
CA GLY A 183 -48.00 7.09 -6.99
C GLY A 183 -49.09 8.17 -7.03
N ASP A 184 -48.74 9.44 -7.27
CA ASP A 184 -49.69 10.56 -7.28
C ASP A 184 -50.48 10.70 -8.61
N GLY A 185 -50.19 9.84 -9.60
CA GLY A 185 -50.74 9.91 -10.96
C GLY A 185 -51.78 8.85 -11.35
N LYS A 186 -52.28 8.03 -10.41
CA LYS A 186 -53.32 7.01 -10.73
C LYS A 186 -54.45 7.00 -9.70
N THR A 187 -55.64 7.36 -10.17
CA THR A 187 -56.93 7.10 -9.52
C THR A 187 -57.24 5.60 -9.48
N ASP A 188 -57.92 5.21 -8.39
CA ASP A 188 -58.14 3.88 -7.84
C ASP A 188 -58.66 2.77 -8.79
N GLY A 189 -58.26 1.53 -8.50
CA GLY A 189 -58.95 0.34 -9.01
C GLY A 189 -58.20 -0.99 -8.88
N ILE A 190 -58.59 -1.76 -7.85
CA ILE A 190 -58.45 -3.23 -7.69
C ILE A 190 -57.14 -3.74 -7.07
N ALA A 191 -57.36 -4.43 -5.94
CA ALA A 191 -56.41 -5.04 -5.03
C ALA A 191 -55.64 -6.23 -5.62
N ASP A 192 -54.58 -6.61 -4.89
CA ASP A 192 -53.73 -7.80 -5.05
C ASP A 192 -52.70 -7.77 -6.19
N ILE A 193 -51.56 -7.11 -5.91
CA ILE A 193 -50.21 -7.71 -5.82
C ILE A 193 -49.31 -6.58 -5.28
N SER A 194 -49.44 -6.27 -3.97
CA SER A 194 -48.42 -5.52 -3.24
C SER A 194 -47.41 -6.50 -2.63
N GLN A 195 -46.78 -7.27 -3.52
CA GLN A 195 -45.60 -8.08 -3.21
C GLN A 195 -44.53 -7.82 -4.26
N ASN A 196 -43.71 -6.78 -4.09
CA ASN A 196 -42.29 -7.01 -3.78
C ASN A 196 -41.54 -5.71 -3.44
N LYS A 197 -40.82 -5.78 -2.31
CA LYS A 197 -39.83 -4.79 -1.85
C LYS A 197 -38.67 -4.70 -2.85
N GLY A 198 -38.81 -3.86 -3.89
CA GLY A 198 -37.86 -3.74 -5.00
C GLY A 198 -36.54 -3.00 -4.71
N GLY A 199 -36.36 -2.39 -3.53
CA GLY A 199 -35.15 -1.63 -3.19
C GLY A 199 -33.95 -2.45 -2.69
N SER A 200 -34.18 -3.66 -2.16
CA SER A 200 -33.14 -4.43 -1.45
C SER A 200 -32.12 -5.10 -2.38
N TRP A 201 -32.50 -5.44 -3.61
CA TRP A 201 -31.69 -6.26 -4.51
C TRP A 201 -30.79 -5.44 -5.46
N LYS A 202 -30.91 -4.11 -5.47
CA LYS A 202 -30.08 -3.24 -6.32
C LYS A 202 -28.60 -3.25 -5.90
N TRP A 203 -28.34 -3.27 -4.59
CA TRP A 203 -26.98 -3.39 -4.05
C TRP A 203 -26.31 -4.70 -4.42
N LEU A 204 -27.08 -5.79 -4.56
CA LEU A 204 -26.56 -7.10 -4.97
C LEU A 204 -25.91 -7.04 -6.37
N ARG A 205 -26.41 -6.18 -7.27
CA ARG A 205 -25.82 -5.98 -8.60
C ARG A 205 -24.47 -5.27 -8.51
N ALA A 206 -24.34 -4.24 -7.66
CA ALA A 206 -23.06 -3.58 -7.40
C ALA A 206 -22.07 -4.53 -6.70
N ALA A 207 -22.55 -5.32 -5.74
CA ALA A 207 -21.76 -6.33 -5.05
C ALA A 207 -21.28 -7.43 -6.02
N LYS A 208 -22.08 -7.84 -6.99
CA LYS A 208 -21.67 -8.79 -8.03
C LYS A 208 -20.49 -8.27 -8.86
N VAL A 209 -20.54 -7.00 -9.29
CA VAL A 209 -19.42 -6.37 -10.03
C VAL A 209 -18.16 -6.33 -9.16
N LEU A 210 -18.30 -5.95 -7.88
CA LEU A 210 -17.19 -5.97 -6.92
C LEU A 210 -16.59 -7.38 -6.78
N LEU A 211 -17.42 -8.41 -6.61
CA LEU A 211 -16.96 -9.80 -6.49
C LEU A 211 -16.21 -10.25 -7.73
N VAL A 212 -16.70 -9.94 -8.93
CA VAL A 212 -16.01 -10.28 -10.18
C VAL A 212 -14.63 -9.62 -10.25
N VAL A 213 -14.52 -8.34 -9.88
CA VAL A 213 -13.23 -7.63 -9.86
C VAL A 213 -12.29 -8.18 -8.78
N GLN A 214 -12.79 -8.55 -7.61
CA GLN A 214 -11.97 -9.15 -6.56
C GLN A 214 -11.49 -10.56 -6.93
N LEU A 215 -12.35 -11.38 -7.56
CA LEU A 215 -11.95 -12.68 -8.09
C LEU A 215 -10.90 -12.53 -9.20
N TRP A 216 -11.06 -11.54 -10.07
CA TRP A 216 -10.05 -11.19 -11.07
C TRP A 216 -8.71 -10.85 -10.42
N ALA A 217 -8.71 -10.00 -9.39
CA ALA A 217 -7.51 -9.60 -8.66
C ALA A 217 -6.79 -10.80 -8.01
N VAL A 218 -7.55 -11.75 -7.42
CA VAL A 218 -7.00 -12.99 -6.87
C VAL A 218 -6.38 -13.87 -7.95
N LEU A 219 -7.03 -14.03 -9.10
CA LEU A 219 -6.45 -14.82 -10.19
C LEU A 219 -5.18 -14.16 -10.75
N VAL A 220 -5.21 -12.85 -10.93
CA VAL A 220 -4.06 -12.07 -11.42
C VAL A 220 -2.87 -12.10 -10.46
N SER A 221 -3.10 -12.16 -9.14
CA SER A 221 -2.04 -12.29 -8.15
C SER A 221 -1.37 -13.67 -8.14
N LEU A 222 -1.99 -14.68 -8.75
CA LEU A 222 -1.42 -16.03 -8.89
C LEU A 222 -0.65 -16.21 -10.21
N LEU A 223 -0.89 -15.35 -11.22
CA LEU A 223 -0.24 -15.44 -12.53
C LEU A 223 1.30 -15.39 -12.47
N PRO A 224 1.94 -14.52 -11.65
CA PRO A 224 3.40 -14.44 -11.60
C PRO A 224 4.08 -15.77 -11.32
N TYR A 225 3.51 -16.60 -10.45
CA TYR A 225 4.04 -17.93 -10.13
C TYR A 225 4.15 -18.85 -11.35
N TYR A 226 3.22 -18.75 -12.30
CA TYR A 226 3.24 -19.55 -13.53
C TYR A 226 4.18 -18.97 -14.58
N ILE A 227 4.29 -17.64 -14.64
CA ILE A 227 5.11 -16.95 -15.64
C ILE A 227 6.60 -17.08 -15.31
N THR A 228 6.99 -17.07 -14.04
CA THR A 228 8.39 -17.28 -13.62
C THR A 228 8.91 -18.69 -13.92
N GLN A 229 8.04 -19.66 -14.21
CA GLN A 229 8.45 -21.01 -14.63
C GLN A 229 8.87 -21.09 -16.10
N ILE A 230 8.66 -20.02 -16.90
CA ILE A 230 9.02 -20.00 -18.32
C ILE A 230 10.54 -19.74 -18.42
N PRO A 231 11.34 -20.71 -18.92
CA PRO A 231 12.77 -20.52 -19.07
C PRO A 231 13.08 -19.43 -20.12
N ASP A 232 14.16 -18.67 -19.88
CA ASP A 232 14.73 -17.65 -20.78
C ASP A 232 13.84 -16.44 -21.13
N ALA A 233 12.74 -16.22 -20.40
CA ALA A 233 11.91 -15.03 -20.58
C ALA A 233 12.60 -13.77 -20.02
N THR A 234 12.71 -12.72 -20.84
CA THR A 234 13.19 -11.42 -20.36
C THR A 234 12.14 -10.74 -19.46
N PRO A 235 12.54 -9.91 -18.47
CA PRO A 235 11.59 -9.24 -17.57
C PRO A 235 10.52 -8.42 -18.31
N THR A 236 10.86 -7.83 -19.45
CA THR A 236 9.92 -7.09 -20.31
C THR A 236 8.88 -8.00 -20.95
N GLN A 237 9.29 -9.17 -21.45
CA GLN A 237 8.38 -10.18 -22.00
C GLN A 237 7.44 -10.71 -20.91
N SER A 238 7.95 -10.99 -19.71
CA SER A 238 7.13 -11.46 -18.59
C SER A 238 6.08 -10.43 -18.15
N THR A 239 6.43 -9.14 -18.09
CA THR A 239 5.44 -8.06 -17.87
C THR A 239 4.36 -8.06 -18.96
N LEU A 240 4.74 -8.17 -20.24
CA LEU A 240 3.78 -8.18 -21.35
C LEU A 240 2.85 -9.39 -21.30
N ILE A 241 3.39 -10.58 -21.04
CA ILE A 241 2.62 -11.83 -20.88
C ILE A 241 1.62 -11.66 -19.73
N TRP A 242 2.05 -11.12 -18.60
CA TRP A 242 1.18 -10.88 -17.44
C TRP A 242 0.06 -9.89 -17.73
N VAL A 243 0.34 -8.78 -18.44
CA VAL A 243 -0.69 -7.81 -18.84
C VAL A 243 -1.72 -8.46 -19.76
N VAL A 244 -1.27 -9.20 -20.79
CA VAL A 244 -2.16 -9.88 -21.73
C VAL A 244 -3.03 -10.91 -21.03
N LEU A 245 -2.44 -11.77 -20.19
CA LEU A 245 -3.19 -12.75 -19.41
C LEU A 245 -4.18 -12.10 -18.45
N SER A 246 -3.80 -11.01 -17.79
CA SER A 246 -4.69 -10.27 -16.88
C SER A 246 -5.92 -9.72 -17.61
N ILE A 247 -5.76 -9.20 -18.83
CA ILE A 247 -6.88 -8.73 -19.66
C ILE A 247 -7.76 -9.90 -20.12
N VAL A 248 -7.16 -11.01 -20.55
CA VAL A 248 -7.90 -12.21 -20.97
C VAL A 248 -8.73 -12.77 -19.82
N VAL A 249 -8.18 -12.85 -18.61
CA VAL A 249 -8.91 -13.28 -17.41
C VAL A 249 -10.06 -12.32 -17.08
N LEU A 250 -9.85 -11.00 -17.20
CA LEU A 250 -10.91 -10.02 -16.98
C LEU A 250 -12.07 -10.19 -17.98
N ILE A 251 -11.75 -10.33 -19.27
CA ILE A 251 -12.74 -10.53 -20.33
C ILE A 251 -13.50 -11.83 -20.08
N SER A 252 -12.79 -12.93 -19.81
CA SER A 252 -13.40 -14.24 -19.54
C SER A 252 -14.37 -14.22 -18.36
N LEU A 253 -13.99 -13.57 -17.26
CA LEU A 253 -14.86 -13.39 -16.10
C LEU A 253 -16.06 -12.48 -16.41
N SER A 254 -15.86 -11.43 -17.20
CA SER A 254 -16.94 -10.54 -17.61
C SER A 254 -17.96 -11.21 -18.55
N VAL A 255 -17.54 -12.18 -19.37
CA VAL A 255 -18.43 -13.01 -20.19
C VAL A 255 -19.19 -13.99 -19.30
N LEU A 256 -18.50 -14.66 -18.37
CA LEU A 256 -19.08 -15.68 -17.50
C LEU A 256 -20.11 -15.11 -16.52
N PHE A 257 -19.80 -13.97 -15.90
CA PHE A 257 -20.65 -13.34 -14.88
C PHE A 257 -21.52 -12.19 -15.43
N GLY A 258 -21.35 -11.82 -16.70
CA GLY A 258 -22.05 -10.72 -17.36
C GLY A 258 -21.29 -9.40 -17.25
N SER A 259 -21.40 -8.57 -18.29
CA SER A 259 -20.68 -7.31 -18.39
C SER A 259 -21.05 -6.35 -17.26
N PRO A 260 -20.06 -5.67 -16.63
CA PRO A 260 -20.30 -4.68 -15.57
C PRO A 260 -21.17 -3.50 -16.03
N TYR A 261 -21.25 -3.26 -17.36
CA TYR A 261 -22.06 -2.20 -17.95
C TYR A 261 -23.49 -2.63 -18.30
N SER A 262 -23.74 -3.94 -18.46
CA SER A 262 -25.05 -4.47 -18.86
C SER A 262 -26.04 -4.53 -17.70
N THR A 263 -25.57 -4.41 -16.45
CA THR A 263 -26.36 -4.69 -15.24
C THR A 263 -27.25 -3.53 -14.76
N GLY A 264 -27.26 -2.40 -15.47
CA GLY A 264 -28.08 -1.23 -15.10
C GLY A 264 -27.83 -0.76 -13.66
N VAL A 265 -26.56 -0.84 -13.22
CA VAL A 265 -26.14 -0.48 -11.85
C VAL A 265 -26.07 1.04 -11.75
N GLU A 266 -26.55 1.59 -10.63
CA GLU A 266 -26.37 3.02 -10.38
C GLU A 266 -24.92 3.29 -9.95
N TRP A 267 -24.24 4.21 -10.63
CA TRP A 267 -22.83 4.51 -10.37
C TRP A 267 -22.56 4.92 -8.91
N LYS A 268 -23.52 5.58 -8.23
CA LYS A 268 -23.43 5.97 -6.82
C LYS A 268 -23.31 4.75 -5.91
N LEU A 269 -24.11 3.72 -6.19
CA LEU A 269 -24.14 2.47 -5.42
C LEU A 269 -22.89 1.61 -5.67
N LEU A 270 -22.40 1.59 -6.92
CA LEU A 270 -21.13 0.97 -7.27
C LEU A 270 -19.96 1.66 -6.54
N LYS A 271 -19.91 3.00 -6.58
CA LYS A 271 -18.89 3.79 -5.89
C LYS A 271 -18.95 3.58 -4.36
N ALA A 272 -20.14 3.56 -3.77
CA ALA A 272 -20.31 3.27 -2.34
C ALA A 272 -19.75 1.89 -1.97
N THR A 273 -20.10 0.85 -2.73
CA THR A 273 -19.66 -0.54 -2.49
C THR A 273 -18.15 -0.70 -2.69
N MET A 274 -17.58 -0.02 -3.69
CA MET A 274 -16.14 0.06 -3.91
C MET A 274 -15.42 0.69 -2.71
N ILE A 275 -15.88 1.86 -2.27
CA ILE A 275 -15.27 2.60 -1.15
C ILE A 275 -15.33 1.78 0.14
N THR A 276 -16.44 1.09 0.42
CA THR A 276 -16.52 0.20 1.59
C THR A 276 -15.50 -0.94 1.52
N SER A 277 -15.36 -1.58 0.35
CA SER A 277 -14.39 -2.67 0.16
C SER A 277 -12.95 -2.19 0.39
N ILE A 278 -12.63 -0.99 -0.09
CA ILE A 278 -11.28 -0.41 0.04
C ILE A 278 -11.01 0.03 1.47
N SER A 279 -12.00 0.58 2.17
CA SER A 279 -11.88 0.90 3.59
C SER A 279 -11.58 -0.35 4.42
N ILE A 280 -12.26 -1.46 4.13
CA ILE A 280 -11.99 -2.74 4.79
C ILE A 280 -10.60 -3.25 4.41
N GLY A 281 -10.23 -3.21 3.13
CA GLY A 281 -8.91 -3.65 2.65
C GLY A 281 -7.75 -2.88 3.27
N LEU A 282 -7.84 -1.55 3.36
CA LEU A 282 -6.83 -0.71 4.02
C LEU A 282 -6.80 -0.95 5.53
N GLY A 283 -7.94 -1.19 6.18
CA GLY A 283 -8.02 -1.54 7.60
C GLY A 283 -7.42 -2.91 7.91
N LEU A 284 -7.63 -3.92 7.06
CA LEU A 284 -6.97 -5.22 7.20
C LEU A 284 -5.47 -5.10 6.94
N MET A 285 -5.08 -4.35 5.93
CA MET A 285 -3.67 -4.15 5.60
C MET A 285 -2.91 -3.42 6.71
N SER A 286 -3.56 -2.50 7.44
CA SER A 286 -2.90 -1.79 8.54
C SER A 286 -2.53 -2.70 9.72
N ILE A 287 -3.25 -3.81 9.90
CA ILE A 287 -2.93 -4.85 10.87
C ILE A 287 -1.74 -5.70 10.40
N ILE A 288 -1.67 -6.01 9.09
CA ILE A 288 -0.62 -6.87 8.53
C ILE A 288 0.70 -6.10 8.37
N ASN A 289 0.67 -4.95 7.70
CA ASN A 289 1.81 -4.05 7.52
C ASN A 289 1.29 -2.60 7.46
N PHE A 290 1.41 -1.94 8.60
CA PHE A 290 0.94 -0.58 8.79
C PHE A 290 1.58 0.42 7.82
N ALA A 291 2.89 0.33 7.60
CA ALA A 291 3.61 1.27 6.74
C ALA A 291 3.10 1.21 5.29
N THR A 292 2.83 0.00 4.78
CA THR A 292 2.21 -0.18 3.47
C THR A 292 0.80 0.39 3.42
N ALA A 293 -0.02 0.14 4.45
CA ALA A 293 -1.37 0.67 4.51
C ALA A 293 -1.38 2.20 4.54
N GLN A 294 -0.46 2.84 5.28
CA GLN A 294 -0.37 4.30 5.36
C GLN A 294 0.10 4.92 4.04
N LEU A 295 1.18 4.41 3.43
CA LEU A 295 1.64 4.91 2.12
C LEU A 295 0.59 4.66 1.03
N GLY A 296 -0.05 3.50 1.07
CA GLY A 296 -1.14 3.14 0.17
C GLY A 296 -2.37 4.02 0.32
N ALA A 297 -2.74 4.35 1.56
CA ALA A 297 -3.85 5.25 1.87
C ALA A 297 -3.64 6.65 1.29
N LEU A 298 -2.40 7.17 1.29
CA LEU A 298 -2.08 8.47 0.69
C LEU A 298 -2.35 8.51 -0.83
N ILE A 299 -2.29 7.37 -1.52
CA ILE A 299 -2.54 7.27 -2.97
C ILE A 299 -4.01 6.90 -3.25
N VAL A 300 -4.50 5.85 -2.59
CA VAL A 300 -5.80 5.23 -2.87
C VAL A 300 -6.97 6.10 -2.39
N ILE A 301 -6.84 6.81 -1.27
CA ILE A 301 -7.95 7.60 -0.70
C ILE A 301 -8.31 8.79 -1.59
N PRO A 302 -7.34 9.65 -2.01
CA PRO A 302 -7.62 10.69 -2.99
C PRO A 302 -8.27 10.11 -4.25
N MET A 303 -7.68 9.04 -4.79
CA MET A 303 -8.19 8.38 -5.99
C MET A 303 -9.68 7.98 -5.86
N CYS A 304 -10.05 7.35 -4.74
CA CYS A 304 -11.44 6.93 -4.48
C CYS A 304 -12.39 8.11 -4.32
N LEU A 305 -11.99 9.16 -3.60
CA LEU A 305 -12.85 10.30 -3.29
C LEU A 305 -13.12 11.15 -4.52
N PHE A 306 -12.09 11.42 -5.32
CA PHE A 306 -12.21 12.22 -6.54
C PHE A 306 -12.93 11.50 -7.68
N SER A 307 -13.06 10.16 -7.62
CA SER A 307 -13.66 9.39 -8.70
C SER A 307 -15.11 9.82 -9.04
N ARG A 308 -15.38 10.34 -10.25
CA ARG A 308 -16.74 10.73 -10.68
C ARG A 308 -16.96 10.39 -12.16
N PRO A 309 -18.20 10.03 -12.57
CA PRO A 309 -18.47 9.68 -13.95
C PRO A 309 -18.30 10.89 -14.89
N LEU A 310 -17.69 10.66 -16.04
CA LEU A 310 -17.33 11.66 -17.06
C LEU A 310 -18.53 12.43 -17.66
N LYS A 311 -19.73 11.83 -17.55
CA LYS A 311 -20.99 12.36 -18.09
C LYS A 311 -21.94 12.89 -17.00
N ALA A 312 -21.46 13.15 -15.77
CA ALA A 312 -22.27 13.78 -14.73
C ALA A 312 -22.80 15.14 -15.22
N SER A 313 -24.11 15.21 -15.44
CA SER A 313 -24.83 16.31 -16.08
C SER A 313 -24.82 17.59 -15.24
N GLY A 314 -24.60 18.75 -15.88
CA GLY A 314 -24.87 20.09 -15.33
C GLY A 314 -23.67 21.02 -15.14
N MET A 315 -22.44 20.62 -15.47
CA MET A 315 -21.23 21.43 -15.24
C MET A 315 -20.78 22.21 -16.49
N ASN A 316 -20.36 23.46 -16.29
CA ASN A 316 -19.72 24.31 -17.30
C ASN A 316 -18.43 23.65 -17.85
N PHE A 317 -17.94 24.11 -19.02
CA PHE A 317 -16.78 23.53 -19.69
C PHE A 317 -15.52 23.43 -18.81
N LEU A 318 -15.20 24.50 -18.07
CA LEU A 318 -13.99 24.58 -17.23
C LEU A 318 -13.98 23.54 -16.08
N PRO A 319 -14.98 23.44 -15.20
CA PRO A 319 -14.98 22.43 -14.15
C PRO A 319 -15.05 21.00 -14.71
N ARG A 320 -15.64 20.81 -15.90
CA ARG A 320 -15.66 19.50 -16.58
C ARG A 320 -14.27 19.10 -17.09
N ALA A 321 -13.52 20.05 -17.67
CA ALA A 321 -12.15 19.83 -18.11
C ALA A 321 -11.21 19.55 -16.92
N VAL A 322 -11.35 20.28 -15.82
CA VAL A 322 -10.58 20.03 -14.58
C VAL A 322 -10.91 18.67 -13.99
N LEU A 323 -12.18 18.27 -13.96
CA LEU A 323 -12.58 16.94 -13.49
C LEU A 323 -12.02 15.82 -14.37
N LEU A 324 -12.06 16.00 -15.70
CA LEU A 324 -11.48 15.06 -16.66
C LEU A 324 -9.96 14.92 -16.47
N ALA A 325 -9.25 16.05 -16.40
CA ALA A 325 -7.80 16.06 -16.20
C ALA A 325 -7.41 15.43 -14.86
N SER A 326 -8.16 15.73 -13.79
CA SER A 326 -7.97 15.15 -12.46
C SER A 326 -8.21 13.63 -12.47
N ASN A 327 -9.32 13.17 -13.06
CA ASN A 327 -9.64 11.75 -13.16
C ASN A 327 -8.58 10.96 -13.95
N VAL A 328 -8.11 11.51 -15.09
CA VAL A 328 -7.05 10.89 -15.89
C VAL A 328 -5.73 10.89 -15.13
N ALA A 329 -5.37 11.99 -14.46
CA ALA A 329 -4.18 12.06 -13.63
C ALA A 329 -4.20 11.02 -12.51
N PHE A 330 -5.31 10.89 -11.77
CA PHE A 330 -5.44 9.88 -10.72
C PHE A 330 -5.52 8.45 -11.26
N ALA A 331 -6.09 8.22 -12.43
CA ALA A 331 -6.05 6.91 -13.09
C ALA A 331 -4.62 6.52 -13.51
N VAL A 332 -3.83 7.46 -14.03
CA VAL A 332 -2.43 7.19 -14.41
C VAL A 332 -1.55 7.02 -13.17
N LEU A 333 -1.67 7.93 -12.19
CA LEU A 333 -0.88 7.91 -10.95
C LEU A 333 -1.23 6.73 -10.03
N GLY A 334 -2.51 6.35 -9.99
CA GLY A 334 -3.00 5.23 -9.19
C GLY A 334 -2.80 3.86 -9.84
N PHE A 335 -2.23 3.79 -11.05
CA PHE A 335 -1.91 2.50 -11.65
C PHE A 335 -0.72 1.88 -10.89
N PRO A 336 -0.84 0.66 -10.31
CA PRO A 336 0.19 0.13 -9.42
C PRO A 336 1.61 0.12 -10.02
N PRO A 337 1.83 -0.27 -11.29
CA PRO A 337 3.15 -0.15 -11.92
C PRO A 337 3.69 1.28 -11.96
N VAL A 338 2.86 2.28 -12.23
CA VAL A 338 3.28 3.70 -12.24
C VAL A 338 3.59 4.18 -10.83
N ALA A 339 2.78 3.82 -9.84
CA ALA A 339 3.04 4.14 -8.44
C ALA A 339 4.40 3.59 -7.96
N LEU A 340 4.74 2.36 -8.37
CA LEU A 340 6.03 1.75 -8.06
C LEU A 340 7.20 2.40 -8.77
N LEU A 341 7.01 2.80 -10.03
CA LEU A 341 8.03 3.55 -10.79
C LEU A 341 8.30 4.93 -10.18
N ILE A 342 7.26 5.64 -9.73
CA ILE A 342 7.41 6.91 -9.01
C ILE A 342 8.19 6.68 -7.71
N MET A 343 7.84 5.65 -6.94
CA MET A 343 8.52 5.30 -5.69
C MET A 343 10.01 4.99 -5.91
N LYS A 344 10.35 4.29 -6.99
CA LYS A 344 11.75 4.01 -7.41
C LYS A 344 12.48 5.27 -7.88
N GLY A 345 11.79 6.16 -8.59
CA GLY A 345 12.34 7.43 -9.06
C GLY A 345 12.69 8.38 -7.91
N VAL A 346 11.87 8.39 -6.86
CA VAL A 346 12.12 9.17 -5.64
C VAL A 346 13.31 8.61 -4.85
N SER A 347 13.48 7.28 -4.80
CA SER A 347 14.52 6.66 -3.97
C SER A 347 15.94 6.70 -4.57
N LYS A 348 16.09 6.64 -5.89
CA LYS A 348 17.43 6.59 -6.53
C LYS A 348 18.06 7.94 -6.87
N GLY A 349 17.32 9.05 -6.73
CA GLY A 349 17.79 10.37 -7.14
C GLY A 349 18.04 10.48 -8.65
N SER A 350 18.14 11.71 -9.16
CA SER A 350 18.09 12.11 -10.59
C SER A 350 19.16 11.50 -11.54
N ARG A 351 19.95 10.49 -11.14
CA ARG A 351 21.14 10.05 -11.88
C ARG A 351 20.94 8.93 -12.91
N SER A 352 19.78 8.27 -12.95
CA SER A 352 19.42 7.35 -14.06
C SER A 352 17.92 7.15 -14.12
N TRP A 353 17.20 8.07 -14.76
CA TRP A 353 15.75 7.96 -15.01
C TRP A 353 15.46 7.10 -16.25
N THR A 354 16.10 5.92 -16.34
CA THR A 354 15.81 4.94 -17.38
C THR A 354 14.66 4.08 -16.89
N ILE A 355 13.45 4.43 -17.31
CA ILE A 355 12.24 3.69 -17.01
C ILE A 355 12.19 2.49 -17.95
N ASP A 356 12.49 1.29 -17.44
CA ASP A 356 12.24 0.06 -18.18
C ASP A 356 10.94 -0.59 -17.70
N VAL A 357 10.12 -1.07 -18.63
CA VAL A 357 8.88 -1.80 -18.33
C VAL A 357 9.19 -3.12 -17.60
N GLY A 358 10.40 -3.67 -17.81
CA GLY A 358 10.90 -4.83 -17.08
C GLY A 358 11.12 -4.59 -15.59
N ASP A 359 11.29 -3.34 -15.14
CA ASP A 359 11.50 -3.02 -13.73
C ASP A 359 10.31 -3.39 -12.85
N PHE A 360 9.10 -3.31 -13.39
CA PHE A 360 7.89 -3.74 -12.69
C PHE A 360 7.94 -5.24 -12.39
N TRP A 361 8.35 -6.06 -13.37
CA TRP A 361 8.47 -7.51 -13.20
C TRP A 361 9.47 -7.86 -12.11
N VAL A 362 10.68 -7.29 -12.19
CA VAL A 362 11.75 -7.53 -11.22
C VAL A 362 11.29 -7.20 -9.80
N TRP A 363 10.56 -6.09 -9.65
CA TRP A 363 10.10 -5.68 -8.34
C TRP A 363 8.96 -6.57 -7.81
N MET A 364 8.05 -6.97 -8.69
CA MET A 364 6.97 -7.90 -8.35
C MET A 364 7.51 -9.29 -7.96
N GLU A 365 8.45 -9.82 -8.73
CA GLU A 365 9.15 -11.09 -8.47
C GLU A 365 9.90 -11.01 -7.13
N PHE A 366 10.64 -9.93 -6.89
CA PHE A 366 11.30 -9.69 -5.62
C PHE A 366 10.34 -9.69 -4.42
N LEU A 367 9.19 -9.01 -4.53
CA LEU A 367 8.20 -9.01 -3.45
C LEU A 367 7.57 -10.39 -3.22
N TRP A 368 7.33 -11.12 -4.30
CA TRP A 368 6.75 -12.47 -4.26
C TRP A 368 7.71 -13.47 -3.61
N GLU A 369 8.95 -13.54 -4.09
CA GLU A 369 10.01 -14.41 -3.54
C GLU A 369 10.25 -14.14 -2.05
N ARG A 370 10.17 -12.88 -1.65
CA ARG A 370 10.35 -12.45 -0.25
C ARG A 370 9.09 -12.54 0.59
N SER A 371 7.98 -13.06 0.05
CA SER A 371 6.69 -13.19 0.74
C SER A 371 6.22 -11.90 1.42
N SER A 372 6.45 -10.76 0.77
CA SER A 372 6.11 -9.46 1.31
C SER A 372 4.61 -9.21 1.28
N ALA A 373 4.04 -8.71 2.39
CA ALA A 373 2.65 -8.31 2.46
C ALA A 373 2.30 -7.15 1.49
N THR A 374 3.31 -6.39 1.04
CA THR A 374 3.15 -5.33 0.03
C THR A 374 2.67 -5.90 -1.30
N TYR A 375 3.07 -7.13 -1.63
CA TYR A 375 2.54 -7.86 -2.78
C TYR A 375 1.03 -8.02 -2.68
N LEU A 376 0.55 -8.51 -1.53
CA LEU A 376 -0.89 -8.71 -1.28
C LEU A 376 -1.65 -7.39 -1.36
N TYR A 377 -1.11 -6.31 -0.79
CA TYR A 377 -1.72 -4.99 -0.91
C TYR A 377 -1.86 -4.53 -2.36
N LEU A 378 -0.80 -4.64 -3.15
CA LEU A 378 -0.80 -4.15 -4.54
C LEU A 378 -1.82 -4.89 -5.39
N PHE A 379 -1.89 -6.22 -5.29
CA PHE A 379 -2.77 -7.01 -6.14
C PHE A 379 -4.19 -7.14 -5.60
N LEU A 380 -4.40 -7.25 -4.28
CA LEU A 380 -5.72 -7.52 -3.70
C LEU A 380 -6.44 -6.26 -3.22
N VAL A 381 -5.74 -5.13 -3.05
CA VAL A 381 -6.35 -3.87 -2.60
C VAL A 381 -6.20 -2.77 -3.66
N HIS A 382 -4.96 -2.47 -4.07
CA HIS A 382 -4.69 -1.33 -4.94
C HIS A 382 -5.14 -1.56 -6.39
N LEU A 383 -4.79 -2.69 -7.01
CA LEU A 383 -5.17 -3.01 -8.39
C LEU A 383 -6.69 -3.12 -8.62
N PRO A 384 -7.49 -3.84 -7.80
CA PRO A 384 -8.94 -3.87 -7.94
C PRO A 384 -9.58 -2.51 -7.66
N CYS A 385 -9.05 -1.73 -6.71
CA CYS A 385 -9.45 -0.34 -6.50
C CYS A 385 -9.27 0.48 -7.77
N TRP A 386 -8.11 0.36 -8.40
CA TRP A 386 -7.80 1.08 -9.63
C TRP A 386 -8.79 0.74 -10.74
N LEU A 387 -9.03 -0.55 -10.97
CA LEU A 387 -9.98 -1.01 -11.99
C LEU A 387 -11.41 -0.54 -11.70
N LEU A 388 -11.88 -0.61 -10.45
CA LEU A 388 -13.21 -0.15 -10.06
C LEU A 388 -13.38 1.36 -10.26
N CYS A 389 -12.36 2.16 -9.95
CA CYS A 389 -12.39 3.59 -10.24
C CYS A 389 -12.49 3.87 -11.75
N VAL A 390 -11.76 3.11 -12.57
CA VAL A 390 -11.87 3.18 -14.05
C VAL A 390 -13.28 2.80 -14.52
N LEU A 391 -13.88 1.76 -13.95
CA LEU A 391 -15.27 1.38 -14.26
C LEU A 391 -16.27 2.48 -13.88
N VAL A 392 -16.07 3.14 -12.72
CA VAL A 392 -16.89 4.29 -12.29
C VAL A 392 -16.68 5.49 -13.22
N PHE A 393 -15.46 5.75 -13.69
CA PHE A 393 -15.17 6.83 -14.64
C PHE A 393 -15.90 6.64 -15.96
N LEU A 394 -15.81 5.44 -16.51
CA LEU A 394 -16.36 5.06 -17.81
C LEU A 394 -17.86 4.74 -17.77
N HIS A 395 -18.51 4.86 -16.60
CA HIS A 395 -19.92 4.51 -16.45
C HIS A 395 -20.80 5.38 -17.37
N PRO A 396 -21.62 4.78 -18.26
CA PRO A 396 -22.55 5.53 -19.08
C PRO A 396 -23.65 6.10 -18.18
N CYS A 397 -23.72 7.42 -18.04
CA CYS A 397 -24.91 8.07 -17.49
C CYS A 397 -25.98 8.03 -18.58
N HIS A 398 -26.97 7.15 -18.44
CA HIS A 398 -28.18 7.21 -19.25
C HIS A 398 -28.92 8.50 -18.85
N GLN A 399 -28.86 9.54 -19.68
CA GLN A 399 -29.77 10.67 -19.55
C GLN A 399 -31.17 10.15 -19.88
N SER A 400 -32.09 10.17 -18.92
CA SER A 400 -33.51 10.22 -19.26
C SER A 400 -33.76 11.60 -19.88
N GLU A 401 -33.71 11.69 -21.21
CA GLU A 401 -34.25 12.81 -21.95
C GLU A 401 -35.77 12.90 -21.71
N TYR A 402 -36.17 13.56 -20.64
CA TYR A 402 -37.44 14.28 -20.61
C TYR A 402 -37.10 15.77 -20.68
N LYS A 403 -36.57 16.19 -21.85
CA LYS A 403 -36.82 17.55 -22.30
C LYS A 403 -38.29 17.61 -22.70
N LEU A 404 -39.13 18.02 -21.76
CA LEU A 404 -40.44 18.55 -22.10
C LEU A 404 -40.18 19.73 -23.04
N LYS A 405 -40.53 19.54 -24.32
CA LYS A 405 -40.76 20.66 -25.24
C LYS A 405 -41.80 21.57 -24.59
N GLN A 406 -41.38 22.74 -24.16
CA GLN A 406 -42.27 23.89 -24.09
C GLN A 406 -41.96 24.72 -25.33
N GLU A 407 -42.78 24.49 -26.36
CA GLU A 407 -43.22 25.56 -27.26
C GLU A 407 -44.18 26.48 -26.50
#